data_AF-X1GI60-F1
#
_entry.id   AF-X1GI60-F1
#
_cell.length_a   1.000
_cell.length_b   1.000
_cell.length_c   1.000
_cell.angle_alpha   90.00
_cell.angle_beta   90.00
_cell.angle_gamma   90.00
#
_symmetry.space_group_name_H-M   'P 1'
#
loop_
_entity.id
_entity.type
_entity.pdbx_description
1 polymer ?
#
loop_
_entity_poly.entity_id
_entity_poly.type
_entity_poly.pdbx_seq_one_letter_code
_entity_poly.pdbx_strand_id
1 'polypeptide(L)'
;MVSTFTLCVAQQDFPVDLENPKMFNQNKEEPHATLLPFDNEEGVMENDWGKSPYYQSLNGTWKFNWVRKPADRPKEFYKPEFNIDDWDNIPVPSNWELQGYGIPIYVNTLYEWTRDPQPPKVPLDYNPVGSYRRNFTVPEGWKDQQVFIHFGAVKSAMYIWINGQKVGFSQAQKPLPSGILHTI
;
A
#
# COMPACT_ATOMS: atom_id res chain seq x y z
N MET A 1 -19.08 3.45 -7.13
CA MET A 1 -19.23 3.24 -5.67
C MET A 1 -18.07 3.90 -4.93
N VAL A 2 -18.27 4.57 -3.79
CA VAL A 2 -17.13 5.12 -3.01
C VAL A 2 -16.45 4.00 -2.21
N SER A 3 -15.14 3.83 -2.37
CA SER A 3 -14.32 2.83 -1.68
C SER A 3 -13.04 3.44 -1.10
N THR A 4 -12.37 2.75 -0.17
CA THR A 4 -11.29 3.36 0.66
C THR A 4 -10.12 2.40 0.91
N PHE A 5 -8.88 2.87 0.67
CA PHE A 5 -7.63 2.11 0.92
C PHE A 5 -6.99 2.40 2.29
N THR A 6 -6.30 1.42 2.88
CA THR A 6 -5.67 1.46 4.24
C THR A 6 -4.70 0.27 4.50
N LEU A 7 -3.87 0.28 5.57
CA LEU A 7 -2.65 -0.55 5.73
C LEU A 7 -2.14 -0.91 7.18
N CYS A 8 -2.63 -1.93 7.95
CA CYS A 8 -1.82 -2.69 8.96
C CYS A 8 -2.44 -3.96 9.65
N VAL A 9 -1.63 -4.96 10.06
CA VAL A 9 -2.01 -6.14 10.92
C VAL A 9 -1.08 -6.28 12.16
N ALA A 10 -1.40 -7.19 13.10
CA ALA A 10 -0.69 -7.51 14.37
C ALA A 10 -0.17 -8.98 14.40
N GLN A 11 0.70 -9.41 15.31
CA GLN A 11 0.48 -9.73 16.71
C GLN A 11 1.84 -9.96 17.42
N GLN A 12 2.20 -9.26 18.50
CA GLN A 12 1.40 -9.13 19.72
C GLN A 12 0.07 -8.37 19.67
N ASP A 13 -0.14 -7.18 19.10
CA ASP A 13 0.67 -6.07 18.59
C ASP A 13 1.50 -6.13 17.28
N PHE A 14 2.70 -6.69 17.23
CA PHE A 14 3.60 -6.57 16.06
C PHE A 14 3.30 -7.60 14.95
N PRO A 15 2.97 -7.21 13.70
CA PRO A 15 2.57 -8.12 12.61
C PRO A 15 3.44 -9.37 12.40
N VAL A 16 2.87 -10.56 12.65
CA VAL A 16 3.59 -11.85 12.57
C VAL A 16 4.13 -12.10 11.16
N ASP A 17 3.39 -11.67 10.15
CA ASP A 17 3.80 -11.82 8.75
C ASP A 17 5.08 -11.04 8.43
N LEU A 18 5.45 -10.00 9.20
CA LEU A 18 6.71 -9.27 9.00
C LEU A 18 7.96 -10.02 9.51
N GLU A 19 7.82 -10.97 10.44
CA GLU A 19 8.91 -11.85 10.89
C GLU A 19 8.83 -13.27 10.30
N ASN A 20 7.87 -13.53 9.39
CA ASN A 20 7.73 -14.84 8.74
C ASN A 20 8.25 -14.79 7.29
N PRO A 21 9.49 -15.23 7.00
CA PRO A 21 10.07 -15.16 5.65
C PRO A 21 9.41 -16.10 4.62
N LYS A 22 8.46 -16.96 5.04
CA LYS A 22 7.61 -17.74 4.13
C LYS A 22 6.33 -16.99 3.72
N MET A 23 6.01 -15.89 4.40
CA MET A 23 4.80 -15.10 4.23
C MET A 23 5.15 -13.77 3.56
N PHE A 24 5.40 -13.78 2.25
CA PHE A 24 5.83 -12.58 1.50
C PHE A 24 4.71 -11.94 0.67
N ASN A 25 3.58 -12.63 0.47
CA ASN A 25 2.36 -12.05 -0.10
C ASN A 25 1.10 -12.81 0.37
N GLN A 26 -0.05 -12.14 0.39
CA GLN A 26 -1.37 -12.73 0.61
C GLN A 26 -2.37 -12.09 -0.35
N ASN A 27 -3.21 -12.91 -1.01
CA ASN A 27 -4.30 -12.48 -1.90
C ASN A 27 -3.83 -11.52 -3.01
N LYS A 28 -2.78 -11.93 -3.71
CA LYS A 28 -2.07 -11.14 -4.71
C LYS A 28 -1.94 -11.99 -5.97
N GLU A 29 -2.21 -11.39 -7.12
CA GLU A 29 -2.17 -12.08 -8.40
C GLU A 29 -0.75 -12.53 -8.75
N GLU A 30 -0.65 -13.64 -9.49
CA GLU A 30 0.62 -14.17 -9.95
C GLU A 30 1.35 -13.16 -10.88
N PRO A 31 2.69 -13.07 -10.84
CA PRO A 31 3.43 -12.11 -11.65
C PRO A 31 3.20 -12.30 -13.16
N HIS A 32 2.71 -11.24 -13.82
CA HIS A 32 2.40 -11.25 -15.25
C HIS A 32 3.04 -10.07 -15.98
N ALA A 33 3.12 -10.12 -17.31
CA ALA A 33 3.53 -8.96 -18.10
C ALA A 33 2.56 -7.79 -17.88
N THR A 34 3.03 -6.53 -17.94
CA THR A 34 2.16 -5.37 -17.71
C THR A 34 1.04 -5.33 -18.75
N LEU A 35 -0.21 -5.40 -18.28
CA LEU A 35 -1.42 -5.31 -19.09
C LEU A 35 -2.20 -4.05 -18.69
N LEU A 36 -2.71 -3.32 -19.67
CA LEU A 36 -3.78 -2.35 -19.49
C LEU A 36 -4.76 -2.50 -20.66
N PRO A 37 -6.05 -2.76 -20.42
CA PRO A 37 -7.04 -2.77 -21.49
C PRO A 37 -7.33 -1.35 -21.99
N PHE A 38 -7.60 -1.24 -23.28
CA PHE A 38 -8.16 -0.08 -23.96
C PHE A 38 -9.39 -0.54 -24.77
N ASP A 39 -10.27 0.37 -25.12
CA ASP A 39 -11.47 0.10 -25.94
C ASP A 39 -11.23 0.23 -27.45
N ASN A 40 -10.09 0.79 -27.86
CA ASN A 40 -9.73 1.05 -29.26
C ASN A 40 -8.22 0.94 -29.51
N GLU A 41 -7.82 0.74 -30.78
CA GLU A 41 -6.42 0.53 -31.19
C GLU A 41 -5.56 1.81 -31.11
N GLU A 42 -6.14 2.99 -31.36
CA GLU A 42 -5.43 4.27 -31.29
C GLU A 42 -4.90 4.55 -29.87
N GLY A 43 -5.73 4.31 -28.84
CA GLY A 43 -5.33 4.40 -27.43
C GLY A 43 -4.22 3.41 -27.03
N VAL A 44 -4.20 2.20 -27.60
CA VAL A 44 -3.10 1.24 -27.40
C VAL A 44 -1.80 1.77 -28.00
N MET A 45 -1.87 2.39 -29.18
CA MET A 45 -0.70 2.96 -29.87
C MET A 45 -0.18 4.24 -29.22
N GLU A 46 -1.05 5.05 -28.61
CA GLU A 46 -0.64 6.17 -27.75
C GLU A 46 -0.02 5.71 -26.41
N ASN A 47 -0.48 4.56 -25.88
CA ASN A 47 -0.05 3.97 -24.60
C ASN A 47 -0.17 4.94 -23.39
N ASP A 48 -1.06 5.93 -23.47
CA ASP A 48 -1.39 6.82 -22.36
C ASP A 48 -2.45 6.18 -21.46
N TRP A 49 -2.01 5.71 -20.30
CA TRP A 49 -2.89 5.05 -19.32
C TRP A 49 -4.03 5.96 -18.86
N GLY A 50 -3.83 7.28 -18.85
CA GLY A 50 -4.84 8.26 -18.47
C GLY A 50 -6.03 8.36 -19.44
N LYS A 51 -5.90 7.81 -20.66
CA LYS A 51 -6.96 7.78 -21.68
C LYS A 51 -7.78 6.49 -21.69
N SER A 52 -7.34 5.42 -21.03
CA SER A 52 -8.12 4.19 -20.97
C SER A 52 -9.39 4.39 -20.11
N PRO A 53 -10.60 4.06 -20.61
CA PRO A 53 -11.82 4.09 -19.79
C PRO A 53 -11.81 3.04 -18.67
N TYR A 54 -10.85 2.12 -18.68
CA TYR A 54 -10.65 1.06 -17.70
C TYR A 54 -9.53 1.38 -16.68
N TYR A 55 -9.01 2.61 -16.68
CA TYR A 55 -8.00 3.08 -15.74
C TYR A 55 -8.53 4.20 -14.83
N GLN A 56 -8.18 4.14 -13.54
CA GLN A 56 -8.37 5.24 -12.60
C GLN A 56 -7.12 5.38 -11.74
N SER A 57 -6.45 6.54 -11.83
CA SER A 57 -5.29 6.81 -10.99
C SER A 57 -5.71 7.17 -9.56
N LEU A 58 -5.07 6.53 -8.58
CA LEU A 58 -5.22 6.85 -7.15
C LEU A 58 -4.10 7.75 -6.63
N ASN A 59 -3.29 8.33 -7.53
CA ASN A 59 -2.27 9.32 -7.20
C ASN A 59 -2.90 10.66 -6.76
N GLY A 60 -2.08 11.54 -6.17
CA GLY A 60 -2.50 12.81 -5.56
C GLY A 60 -2.55 12.71 -4.04
N THR A 61 -3.37 13.54 -3.39
CA THR A 61 -3.41 13.62 -1.92
C THR A 61 -4.08 12.40 -1.26
N TRP A 62 -3.53 11.97 -0.13
CA TRP A 62 -4.07 10.97 0.79
C TRP A 62 -4.00 11.53 2.22
N LYS A 63 -4.95 11.15 3.09
CA LYS A 63 -4.84 11.36 4.54
C LYS A 63 -3.75 10.42 5.09
N PHE A 64 -2.96 10.92 6.04
CA PHE A 64 -1.75 10.24 6.50
C PHE A 64 -1.53 10.40 8.01
N ASN A 65 -1.09 9.33 8.65
CA ASN A 65 -0.62 9.34 10.03
C ASN A 65 0.66 8.51 10.15
N TRP A 66 1.73 9.12 10.66
CA TRP A 66 3.02 8.47 10.88
C TRP A 66 3.24 8.21 12.36
N VAL A 67 3.76 7.03 12.70
CA VAL A 67 4.19 6.70 14.07
C VAL A 67 5.58 6.09 14.09
N ARG A 68 6.33 6.36 15.17
CA ARG A 68 7.74 5.95 15.34
C ARG A 68 7.94 4.43 15.44
N LYS A 69 6.93 3.71 15.95
CA LYS A 69 6.96 2.26 16.15
C LYS A 69 5.58 1.63 15.94
N PRO A 70 5.48 0.32 15.67
CA PRO A 70 4.22 -0.29 15.25
C PRO A 70 3.16 -0.32 16.36
N ALA A 71 3.58 -0.40 17.62
CA ALA A 71 2.65 -0.43 18.76
C ALA A 71 1.75 0.82 18.85
N ASP A 72 2.24 1.99 18.42
CA ASP A 72 1.55 3.28 18.56
C ASP A 72 0.56 3.55 17.41
N ARG A 73 0.50 2.68 16.39
CA ARG A 73 -0.29 2.91 15.16
C ARG A 73 -1.80 2.95 15.44
N PRO A 74 -2.60 3.68 14.65
CA PRO A 74 -4.05 3.72 14.77
C PRO A 74 -4.68 2.39 14.30
N LYS A 75 -4.71 1.38 15.16
CA LYS A 75 -4.97 -0.04 14.82
C LYS A 75 -6.28 -0.29 14.05
N GLU A 76 -7.29 0.56 14.23
CA GLU A 76 -8.63 0.39 13.63
C GLU A 76 -8.93 1.33 12.44
N PHE A 77 -7.92 2.03 11.89
CA PHE A 77 -8.13 3.05 10.83
C PHE A 77 -8.79 2.54 9.54
N TYR A 78 -8.84 1.22 9.36
CA TYR A 78 -9.49 0.53 8.25
C TYR A 78 -11.00 0.55 8.30
N LYS A 79 -11.59 0.78 9.48
CA LYS A 79 -13.03 0.92 9.64
C LYS A 79 -13.51 2.20 8.96
N PRO A 80 -14.50 2.17 8.06
CA PRO A 80 -15.02 3.38 7.40
C PRO A 80 -15.41 4.51 8.36
N GLU A 81 -15.95 4.14 9.53
CA GLU A 81 -16.37 5.03 10.62
C GLU A 81 -15.24 5.58 11.50
N PHE A 82 -13.99 5.15 11.32
CA PHE A 82 -12.86 5.66 12.09
C PHE A 82 -12.52 7.11 11.70
N ASN A 83 -12.41 8.01 12.68
CA ASN A 83 -12.13 9.43 12.45
C ASN A 83 -10.66 9.67 12.01
N ILE A 84 -10.48 10.46 10.96
CA ILE A 84 -9.18 10.87 10.39
C ILE A 84 -9.08 12.40 10.16
N ASP A 85 -9.95 13.19 10.80
CA ASP A 85 -9.99 14.65 10.62
C ASP A 85 -8.67 15.31 11.05
N ASP A 86 -8.11 14.88 12.19
CA ASP A 86 -6.82 15.32 12.73
C ASP A 86 -5.59 14.77 11.97
N TRP A 87 -5.77 13.93 10.95
CA TRP A 87 -4.65 13.37 10.18
C TRP A 87 -4.09 14.37 9.16
N ASP A 88 -2.77 14.32 8.96
CA ASP A 88 -2.08 15.09 7.94
C ASP A 88 -2.50 14.69 6.52
N ASN A 89 -2.01 15.44 5.54
CA ASN A 89 -2.15 15.12 4.11
C ASN A 89 -0.76 14.86 3.51
N ILE A 90 -0.64 13.81 2.69
CA ILE A 90 0.61 13.46 1.97
C ILE A 90 0.31 13.27 0.48
N PRO A 91 1.19 13.73 -0.44
CA PRO A 91 1.11 13.35 -1.84
C PRO A 91 1.55 11.90 -2.04
N VAL A 92 0.84 11.18 -2.92
CA VAL A 92 1.20 9.83 -3.37
C VAL A 92 1.38 9.85 -4.89
N PRO A 93 2.50 9.34 -5.43
CA PRO A 93 3.63 8.71 -4.73
C PRO A 93 4.58 9.72 -4.05
N SER A 94 5.14 9.34 -2.90
CA SER A 94 6.26 10.01 -2.23
C SER A 94 6.98 9.06 -1.26
N ASN A 95 8.14 9.46 -0.72
CA ASN A 95 8.75 8.85 0.47
C ASN A 95 8.52 9.80 1.65
N TRP A 96 8.02 9.31 2.79
CA TRP A 96 7.58 10.18 3.89
C TRP A 96 8.74 10.97 4.54
N GLU A 97 9.98 10.49 4.42
CA GLU A 97 11.18 11.18 4.91
C GLU A 97 11.42 12.49 4.15
N LEU A 98 11.05 12.54 2.87
CA LEU A 98 11.11 13.75 2.04
C LEU A 98 9.89 14.65 2.24
N GLN A 99 8.93 14.25 3.08
CA GLN A 99 7.73 15.00 3.44
C GLN A 99 7.73 15.42 4.93
N GLY A 100 8.85 15.23 5.64
CA GLY A 100 9.06 15.69 7.01
C GLY A 100 8.86 14.63 8.12
N TYR A 101 8.57 13.37 7.77
CA TYR A 101 8.29 12.32 8.75
C TYR A 101 9.48 11.36 8.92
N GLY A 102 9.93 11.17 10.16
CA GLY A 102 11.12 10.35 10.44
C GLY A 102 12.42 11.00 9.95
N ILE A 103 13.39 10.18 9.54
CA ILE A 103 14.69 10.63 9.03
C ILE A 103 15.16 9.73 7.86
N PRO A 104 15.72 10.29 6.78
CA PRO A 104 16.36 9.50 5.73
C PRO A 104 17.70 8.95 6.24
N ILE A 105 17.92 7.64 6.10
CA ILE A 105 19.14 6.97 6.55
C ILE A 105 19.92 6.44 5.35
N TYR A 106 21.22 6.74 5.31
CA TYR A 106 22.18 6.13 4.39
C TYR A 106 23.21 5.30 5.18
N VAL A 107 23.36 4.04 4.78
CA VAL A 107 24.35 3.08 5.29
C VAL A 107 24.89 2.27 4.11
N ASN A 108 26.17 1.89 4.16
CA ASN A 108 26.84 1.20 3.06
C ASN A 108 26.67 -0.34 3.12
N THR A 109 27.07 -0.93 4.25
CA THR A 109 27.16 -2.41 4.42
C THR A 109 26.49 -2.96 5.69
N LEU A 110 26.11 -2.08 6.62
CA LEU A 110 25.39 -2.45 7.84
C LEU A 110 23.89 -2.25 7.63
N TYR A 111 23.07 -2.98 8.38
CA TYR A 111 21.64 -2.66 8.47
C TYR A 111 21.44 -1.31 9.15
N GLU A 112 20.45 -0.55 8.70
CA GLU A 112 20.12 0.78 9.22
C GLU A 112 19.60 0.74 10.67
N TRP A 113 19.15 -0.43 11.12
CA TRP A 113 18.49 -0.66 12.40
C TRP A 113 19.34 -1.45 13.43
N THR A 114 20.45 -2.09 13.04
CA THR A 114 21.32 -2.82 14.00
C THR A 114 22.73 -3.08 13.45
N ARG A 115 23.67 -3.34 14.37
CA ARG A 115 24.99 -3.92 14.08
C ARG A 115 25.06 -5.44 14.30
N ASP A 116 24.09 -6.01 15.02
CA ASP A 116 23.91 -7.43 15.27
C ASP A 116 22.50 -7.82 14.83
N PRO A 117 22.32 -8.26 13.57
CA PRO A 117 21.03 -8.72 13.06
C PRO A 117 20.75 -10.15 13.53
N GLN A 118 19.49 -10.38 13.94
CA GLN A 118 19.01 -11.68 14.41
C GLN A 118 17.83 -12.16 13.55
N PRO A 119 18.04 -12.50 12.25
CA PRO A 119 16.95 -12.81 11.33
C PRO A 119 16.07 -13.97 11.80
N PRO A 120 14.75 -13.94 11.54
CA PRO A 120 14.03 -12.94 10.74
C PRO A 120 13.58 -11.69 11.52
N LYS A 121 14.06 -11.48 12.74
CA LYS A 121 13.53 -10.44 13.65
C LYS A 121 13.81 -9.02 13.18
N VAL A 122 12.90 -8.11 13.53
CA VAL A 122 12.96 -6.68 13.21
C VAL A 122 12.80 -5.82 14.47
N PRO A 123 13.22 -4.54 14.47
CA PRO A 123 13.04 -3.67 15.63
C PRO A 123 11.55 -3.45 15.98
N LEU A 124 11.28 -3.26 17.27
CA LEU A 124 9.94 -3.02 17.83
C LEU A 124 9.80 -1.63 18.48
N ASP A 125 10.93 -0.96 18.73
CA ASP A 125 11.07 0.34 19.39
C ASP A 125 11.30 1.50 18.39
N TYR A 126 11.96 1.22 17.26
CA TYR A 126 12.04 2.09 16.10
C TYR A 126 11.81 1.30 14.81
N ASN A 127 10.56 1.29 14.35
CA ASN A 127 10.13 0.63 13.12
C ASN A 127 8.92 1.43 12.59
N PRO A 128 9.16 2.53 11.85
CA PRO A 128 8.12 3.50 11.55
C PRO A 128 6.99 2.94 10.69
N VAL A 129 5.75 3.35 11.00
CA VAL A 129 4.56 2.94 10.27
C VAL A 129 3.83 4.16 9.74
N GLY A 130 3.71 4.24 8.41
CA GLY A 130 2.85 5.19 7.71
C GLY A 130 1.47 4.59 7.44
N SER A 131 0.45 5.18 8.05
CA SER A 131 -0.96 4.83 7.89
C SER A 131 -1.57 5.74 6.83
N TYR A 132 -1.92 5.21 5.66
CA TYR A 132 -2.48 5.97 4.53
C TYR A 132 -3.99 5.71 4.38
N ARG A 133 -4.80 6.75 4.17
CA ARG A 133 -6.23 6.59 3.87
C ARG A 133 -6.72 7.54 2.76
N ARG A 134 -7.49 7.03 1.81
CA ARG A 134 -8.10 7.81 0.72
C ARG A 134 -9.39 7.16 0.24
N ASN A 135 -10.41 8.00 0.07
CA ASN A 135 -11.67 7.64 -0.59
C ASN A 135 -11.52 7.83 -2.12
N PHE A 136 -12.08 6.92 -2.92
CA PHE A 136 -12.12 6.98 -4.39
C PHE A 136 -13.47 6.44 -4.89
N THR A 137 -13.87 6.76 -6.13
CA THR A 137 -15.16 6.31 -6.68
C THR A 137 -14.96 5.40 -7.88
N VAL A 138 -15.30 4.11 -7.73
CA VAL A 138 -15.36 3.15 -8.84
C VAL A 138 -16.34 3.67 -9.91
N PRO A 139 -15.91 3.84 -11.18
CA PRO A 139 -16.77 4.26 -12.29
C PRO A 139 -17.94 3.32 -12.52
N GLU A 140 -19.08 3.86 -12.96
CA GLU A 140 -20.29 3.06 -13.21
C GLU A 140 -20.12 2.06 -14.36
N GLY A 141 -19.34 2.41 -15.39
CA GLY A 141 -19.01 1.51 -16.50
C GLY A 141 -18.14 0.31 -16.14
N TRP A 142 -17.62 0.22 -14.91
CA TRP A 142 -16.88 -0.95 -14.40
C TRP A 142 -17.79 -1.93 -13.63
N LYS A 143 -19.09 -1.64 -13.53
CA LYS A 143 -20.06 -2.54 -12.92
C LYS A 143 -20.03 -3.90 -13.65
N ASP A 144 -20.09 -4.98 -12.87
CA ASP A 144 -20.05 -6.37 -13.35
C ASP A 144 -18.70 -6.77 -14.04
N GLN A 145 -17.66 -5.95 -13.92
CA GLN A 145 -16.28 -6.25 -14.37
C GLN A 145 -15.37 -6.67 -13.21
N GLN A 146 -14.23 -7.31 -13.53
CA GLN A 146 -13.17 -7.56 -12.54
C GLN A 146 -12.35 -6.29 -12.31
N VAL A 147 -12.49 -5.68 -11.13
CA VAL A 147 -11.70 -4.53 -10.71
C VAL A 147 -10.48 -4.99 -9.90
N PHE A 148 -9.29 -4.61 -10.36
CA PHE A 148 -8.02 -4.87 -9.71
C PHE A 148 -7.45 -3.57 -9.13
N ILE A 149 -6.68 -3.63 -8.05
CA ILE A 149 -5.81 -2.50 -7.65
C ILE A 149 -4.33 -2.83 -7.79
N HIS A 150 -3.58 -1.85 -8.26
CA HIS A 150 -2.16 -1.97 -8.59
C HIS A 150 -1.37 -0.88 -7.86
N PHE A 151 -0.48 -1.30 -6.97
CA PHE A 151 0.53 -0.43 -6.34
C PHE A 151 1.85 -0.57 -7.11
N GLY A 152 2.31 0.50 -7.77
CA GLY A 152 3.53 0.45 -8.57
C GLY A 152 4.80 0.09 -7.76
N ALA A 153 4.91 0.59 -6.54
CA ALA A 153 5.87 0.13 -5.52
C ALA A 153 5.44 0.63 -4.12
N VAL A 154 5.76 -0.13 -3.07
CA VAL A 154 5.68 0.29 -1.66
C VAL A 154 6.89 -0.28 -0.91
N LYS A 155 7.47 0.49 0.03
CA LYS A 155 8.60 0.04 0.87
C LYS A 155 8.23 0.17 2.35
N SER A 156 8.57 -0.76 3.24
CA SER A 156 9.23 -2.07 3.01
C SER A 156 8.23 -3.21 2.80
N ALA A 157 7.08 -3.15 3.47
CA ALA A 157 6.01 -4.13 3.43
C ALA A 157 4.64 -3.44 3.63
N MET A 158 3.59 -4.09 3.14
CA MET A 158 2.29 -3.47 2.86
C MET A 158 1.15 -4.44 3.18
N TYR A 159 0.18 -4.01 3.96
CA TYR A 159 -1.13 -4.66 4.10
C TYR A 159 -2.21 -3.82 3.43
N ILE A 160 -3.35 -4.40 3.00
CA ILE A 160 -4.41 -3.62 2.32
C ILE A 160 -5.81 -3.98 2.84
N TRP A 161 -6.64 -2.94 3.04
CA TRP A 161 -8.09 -3.03 3.25
C TRP A 161 -8.84 -2.33 2.13
N ILE A 162 -10.04 -2.82 1.86
CA ILE A 162 -11.13 -2.13 1.18
C ILE A 162 -12.36 -2.17 2.09
N ASN A 163 -12.98 -1.02 2.33
CA ASN A 163 -14.29 -0.89 2.97
C ASN A 163 -14.44 -1.68 4.30
N GLY A 164 -13.41 -1.63 5.15
CA GLY A 164 -13.37 -2.34 6.43
C GLY A 164 -12.78 -3.76 6.39
N GLN A 165 -12.60 -4.38 5.22
CA GLN A 165 -12.18 -5.77 5.07
C GLN A 165 -10.71 -5.88 4.63
N LYS A 166 -9.90 -6.74 5.28
CA LYS A 166 -8.50 -7.01 4.87
C LYS A 166 -8.52 -7.78 3.54
N VAL A 167 -8.08 -7.14 2.45
CA VAL A 167 -8.02 -7.78 1.14
C VAL A 167 -6.67 -8.44 0.85
N GLY A 168 -5.54 -7.96 1.39
CA GLY A 168 -4.24 -8.58 1.07
C GLY A 168 -3.02 -8.10 1.87
N PHE A 169 -1.83 -8.59 1.47
CA PHE A 169 -0.52 -8.27 2.06
C PHE A 169 0.62 -8.50 1.04
N SER A 170 1.73 -7.76 1.13
CA SER A 170 2.94 -7.96 0.32
C SER A 170 4.21 -7.37 0.95
N GLN A 171 5.31 -8.12 0.89
CA GLN A 171 6.68 -7.67 1.20
C GLN A 171 7.47 -7.47 -0.12
N ALA A 172 7.24 -6.36 -0.83
CA ALA A 172 7.79 -6.16 -2.18
C ALA A 172 8.29 -4.73 -2.40
N GLN A 173 9.60 -4.49 -2.17
CA GLN A 173 10.23 -3.17 -2.27
C GLN A 173 10.42 -2.66 -3.71
N LYS A 174 10.19 -3.49 -4.72
CA LYS A 174 10.35 -3.16 -6.16
C LYS A 174 9.03 -3.41 -6.88
N PRO A 175 8.79 -2.75 -8.04
CA PRO A 175 7.68 -3.08 -8.91
C PRO A 175 7.71 -4.57 -9.28
N LEU A 176 6.68 -5.28 -8.81
CA LEU A 176 6.31 -6.59 -9.32
C LEU A 176 4.89 -6.40 -9.88
N PRO A 177 4.69 -6.43 -11.22
CA PRO A 177 3.36 -6.29 -11.82
C PRO A 177 2.48 -7.47 -11.37
N SER A 178 1.57 -7.17 -10.45
CA SER A 178 0.72 -8.14 -9.78
C SER A 178 -0.36 -7.39 -9.00
N GLY A 179 -1.59 -7.45 -9.51
CA GLY A 179 -2.76 -6.83 -8.87
C GLY A 179 -3.07 -7.46 -7.51
N ILE A 180 -3.84 -6.75 -6.69
CA ILE A 180 -4.44 -7.30 -5.47
C ILE A 180 -5.95 -7.25 -5.63
N LEU A 181 -6.61 -8.36 -5.30
CA LEU A 181 -7.94 -8.70 -5.81
C LEU A 181 -8.87 -9.16 -4.68
N HIS A 182 -9.97 -8.43 -4.47
CA HIS A 182 -11.29 -9.04 -4.57
C HIS A 182 -12.33 -7.98 -4.98
N THR A 183 -13.45 -8.45 -5.53
CA THR A 183 -14.53 -7.66 -6.15
C THR A 183 -15.12 -6.57 -5.22
N ILE A 184 -15.52 -5.45 -5.82
CA ILE A 184 -16.25 -4.33 -5.19
C ILE A 184 -17.70 -4.33 -5.70
#